data_AF-A0A9D8SGJ2-F1
#
_entry.id   AF-A0A9D8SGJ2-F1
#
_cell.length_a   1.000
_cell.length_b   1.000
_cell.length_c   1.000
_cell.angle_alpha   90.00
_cell.angle_beta   90.00
_cell.angle_gamma   90.00
#
_symmetry.space_group_name_H-M   'P 1'
#
loop_
_entity.id
_entity.type
_entity.pdbx_description
1 polymer ?
#
loop_
_entity_poly.entity_id
_entity_poly.type
_entity_poly.pdbx_seq_one_letter_code
_entity_poly.pdbx_strand_id
1 'polypeptide(L)'
;RIFIYAPEEYRIQRIMEVYGDTREEAMNFIKKSNDARAAYYHNISGHTWGDRKHYDLLIDASCGLEETANIIIQYVNAKSNF
;
A
#
# COMPACT_ATOMS: atom_id res chain seq x y z
N ARG A 1 8.06 8.92 5.26
CA ARG A 1 6.71 8.57 4.77
C ARG A 1 6.86 7.54 3.67
N ILE A 2 6.23 6.37 3.83
CA ILE A 2 6.35 5.24 2.89
C ILE A 2 4.97 4.94 2.32
N PHE A 3 4.88 4.71 1.02
CA PHE A 3 3.66 4.25 0.35
C PHE A 3 3.86 2.81 -0.13
N ILE A 4 2.99 1.92 0.29
CA ILE A 4 3.03 0.51 -0.09
C ILE A 4 1.92 0.25 -1.10
N TYR A 5 2.27 -0.36 -2.22
CA TYR A 5 1.35 -0.78 -3.27
C TYR A 5 1.68 -2.19 -3.72
N ALA A 6 0.83 -2.78 -4.56
CA ALA A 6 1.09 -4.04 -5.22
C ALA A 6 0.17 -4.17 -6.46
N PRO A 7 0.51 -5.03 -7.44
CA PRO A 7 -0.40 -5.39 -8.53
C PRO A 7 -1.78 -5.78 -8.01
N GLU A 8 -2.83 -5.44 -8.76
CA GLU A 8 -4.20 -5.71 -8.35
C GLU A 8 -4.46 -7.18 -8.06
N GLU A 9 -3.97 -8.06 -8.93
CA GLU A 9 -4.14 -9.51 -8.77
C GLU A 9 -3.52 -10.03 -7.47
N TYR A 10 -2.33 -9.54 -7.11
CA TYR A 10 -1.66 -9.89 -5.86
C TYR A 10 -2.52 -9.49 -4.64
N ARG A 11 -3.10 -8.29 -4.67
CA ARG A 11 -3.97 -7.79 -3.60
C ARG A 11 -5.27 -8.59 -3.50
N ILE A 12 -5.87 -8.95 -4.64
CA ILE A 12 -7.07 -9.78 -4.70
C ILE A 12 -6.80 -11.14 -4.04
N GLN A 13 -5.76 -11.84 -4.51
CA GLN A 13 -5.39 -13.16 -3.98
C GLN A 13 -5.15 -13.10 -2.47
N ARG A 14 -4.42 -12.07 -2.01
CA ARG A 14 -4.14 -11.91 -0.58
C ARG A 14 -5.41 -11.71 0.26
N ILE A 15 -6.38 -10.95 -0.23
CA ILE A 15 -7.65 -10.73 0.48
C ILE A 15 -8.45 -12.03 0.53
N MET A 16 -8.53 -12.76 -0.59
CA MET A 16 -9.20 -14.07 -0.63
C MET A 16 -8.56 -15.06 0.35
N GLU A 17 -7.23 -15.13 0.41
CA GLU A 17 -6.50 -15.99 1.35
C GLU A 17 -6.73 -15.63 2.82
N VAL A 18 -6.73 -14.33 3.15
CA VAL A 18 -6.76 -13.85 4.54
C VAL A 18 -8.18 -13.79 5.09
N TYR A 19 -9.14 -13.38 4.28
CA TYR A 19 -10.52 -13.12 4.71
C TYR A 19 -11.52 -14.18 4.24
N GLY A 20 -11.14 -15.04 3.29
CA GLY A 20 -12.03 -16.04 2.70
C GLY A 20 -13.03 -15.48 1.69
N ASP A 21 -12.85 -14.21 1.31
CA ASP A 21 -13.70 -13.51 0.33
C ASP A 21 -13.66 -14.20 -1.04
N THR A 22 -14.75 -14.07 -1.79
CA THR A 22 -14.74 -14.34 -3.22
C THR A 22 -13.91 -13.29 -3.96
N ARG A 23 -13.52 -13.59 -5.20
CA ARG A 23 -12.81 -12.62 -6.06
C ARG A 23 -13.59 -11.31 -6.23
N GLU A 24 -14.90 -11.39 -6.42
CA GLU A 24 -15.75 -10.21 -6.60
C GLU A 24 -15.82 -9.35 -5.33
N GLU A 25 -15.98 -9.99 -4.17
CA GLU A 25 -15.95 -9.31 -2.87
C GLU A 25 -14.60 -8.64 -2.64
N ALA A 26 -13.50 -9.34 -2.92
CA ALA A 26 -12.14 -8.79 -2.79
C ALA A 26 -11.91 -7.57 -3.69
N MET A 27 -12.32 -7.63 -4.96
CA MET A 27 -12.24 -6.49 -5.89
C MET A 27 -13.07 -5.30 -5.39
N ASN A 28 -14.30 -5.56 -4.95
CA ASN A 28 -15.19 -4.53 -4.41
C ASN A 28 -14.63 -3.90 -3.13
N PHE A 29 -14.04 -4.71 -2.26
CA PHE A 29 -13.36 -4.26 -1.05
C PHE A 29 -12.18 -3.35 -1.39
N ILE A 30 -11.29 -3.78 -2.31
CA ILE A 30 -10.15 -2.98 -2.75
C ILE A 30 -10.60 -1.63 -3.27
N LYS A 31 -11.60 -1.61 -4.17
CA LYS A 31 -12.12 -0.37 -4.76
C LYS A 31 -12.64 0.58 -3.69
N LYS A 32 -13.57 0.11 -2.84
CA LYS A 32 -14.14 0.92 -1.75
C LYS A 32 -13.08 1.44 -0.79
N SER A 33 -12.12 0.58 -0.43
CA SER A 33 -11.04 0.91 0.49
C SER A 33 -10.09 1.97 -0.10
N ASN A 34 -9.78 1.87 -1.40
CA ASN A 34 -8.96 2.85 -2.11
C ASN A 34 -9.67 4.20 -2.25
N ASP A 35 -10.94 4.20 -2.64
CA ASP A 35 -11.75 5.43 -2.76
C ASP A 35 -11.84 6.16 -1.41
N ALA A 36 -12.08 5.40 -0.33
CA ALA A 36 -12.12 5.95 1.03
C ALA A 36 -10.77 6.56 1.47
N ARG A 37 -9.64 5.87 1.20
CA ARG A 37 -8.31 6.40 1.51
C ARG A 37 -7.97 7.64 0.71
N ALA A 38 -8.29 7.64 -0.59
CA ALA A 38 -8.05 8.78 -1.46
C ALA A 38 -8.84 10.02 -0.99
N ALA A 39 -10.13 9.86 -0.71
CA ALA A 39 -10.98 10.94 -0.22
C ALA A 39 -10.51 11.46 1.15
N TYR A 40 -10.22 10.57 2.10
CA TYR A 40 -9.70 10.97 3.41
C TYR A 40 -8.37 11.72 3.30
N TYR A 41 -7.39 11.17 2.58
CA TYR A 41 -6.09 11.79 2.43
C TYR A 41 -6.20 13.17 1.76
N HIS A 42 -7.03 13.29 0.72
CA HIS A 42 -7.28 14.56 0.05
C HIS A 42 -7.94 15.59 0.97
N ASN A 43 -9.00 15.19 1.70
CA ASN A 43 -9.71 16.10 2.60
C ASN A 43 -8.84 16.63 3.74
N ILE A 44 -7.87 15.83 4.22
CA ILE A 44 -7.01 16.21 5.34
C ILE A 44 -5.75 16.97 4.88
N SER A 45 -5.14 16.58 3.75
CA SER A 45 -3.84 17.12 3.33
C SER A 45 -3.91 18.04 2.10
N GLY A 46 -5.02 18.05 1.37
CA GLY A 46 -5.13 18.69 0.05
C GLY A 46 -4.35 17.98 -1.05
N HIS A 47 -3.68 16.86 -0.76
CA HIS A 47 -2.81 16.15 -1.69
C HIS A 47 -3.49 14.91 -2.31
N THR A 48 -2.93 14.43 -3.41
CA THR A 48 -3.38 13.21 -4.08
C THR A 48 -2.74 11.99 -3.41
N TRP A 49 -3.56 11.05 -2.95
CA TRP A 49 -3.09 9.79 -2.37
C TRP A 49 -2.31 8.98 -3.40
N GLY A 50 -1.11 8.53 -3.04
CA GLY A 50 -0.21 7.81 -3.95
C GLY A 50 0.62 8.69 -4.90
N ASP A 51 0.49 10.03 -4.88
CA ASP A 51 1.43 10.88 -5.62
C ASP A 51 2.82 10.81 -4.96
N ARG A 52 3.80 10.34 -5.75
CA ARG A 52 5.18 10.12 -5.30
C ARG A 52 5.82 11.34 -4.63
N LYS A 53 5.40 12.55 -4.99
CA LYS A 53 5.96 13.80 -4.43
C LYS A 53 5.73 13.93 -2.91
N HIS A 54 4.78 13.19 -2.35
CA HIS A 54 4.41 13.27 -0.94
C HIS A 54 4.93 12.11 -0.10
N TYR A 55 5.72 11.21 -0.70
CA TYR A 55 6.33 10.06 -0.03
C TYR A 55 7.83 10.07 -0.23
N ASP A 56 8.55 9.54 0.76
CA ASP A 56 10.00 9.44 0.70
C ASP A 56 10.44 8.09 0.09
N LEU A 57 9.54 7.09 0.07
CA LEU A 57 9.75 5.76 -0.52
C LEU A 57 8.41 5.15 -0.99
N LEU A 58 8.42 4.52 -2.17
CA LEU A 58 7.31 3.73 -2.72
C LEU A 58 7.77 2.28 -2.84
N ILE A 59 7.01 1.32 -2.31
CA ILE A 59 7.40 -0.10 -2.27
C ILE A 59 6.30 -0.95 -2.89
N ASP A 60 6.69 -1.82 -3.83
CA ASP A 60 5.84 -2.89 -4.33
C ASP A 60 5.95 -4.11 -3.40
N ALA A 61 4.85 -4.43 -2.73
CA ALA A 61 4.76 -5.54 -1.80
C ALA A 61 4.66 -6.93 -2.46
N SER A 62 4.57 -7.01 -3.79
CA SER A 62 4.53 -8.30 -4.50
C SER A 62 5.84 -9.09 -4.39
N CYS A 63 6.91 -8.49 -3.85
CA CYS A 63 8.13 -9.21 -3.47
C CYS A 63 7.97 -10.10 -2.22
N GLY A 64 6.84 -9.98 -1.50
CA GLY A 64 6.54 -10.75 -0.29
C GLY A 64 6.66 -9.92 0.98
N LEU A 65 5.97 -10.36 2.05
CA LEU A 65 5.90 -9.60 3.31
C LEU A 65 7.26 -9.40 3.98
N GLU A 66 8.07 -10.46 4.04
CA GLU A 66 9.38 -10.41 4.68
C GLU A 66 10.33 -9.46 3.95
N GLU A 67 10.40 -9.57 2.62
CA GLU A 67 11.26 -8.70 1.81
C GLU A 67 10.77 -7.24 1.85
N THR A 68 9.46 -7.01 1.80
CA THR A 68 8.88 -5.67 1.98
C THR A 68 9.30 -5.06 3.33
N ALA A 69 9.25 -5.83 4.41
CA ALA A 69 9.68 -5.38 5.73
C ALA A 69 11.19 -5.09 5.78
N ASN A 70 12.01 -5.94 5.17
CA ASN A 70 13.46 -5.75 5.08
C ASN A 70 13.81 -4.45 4.34
N ILE A 71 13.15 -4.15 3.22
CA ILE A 71 13.34 -2.89 2.48
C ILE A 71 13.01 -1.68 3.35
N ILE A 72 11.92 -1.72 4.12
CA ILE A 72 11.54 -0.64 5.04
C ILE A 72 12.61 -0.43 6.12
N ILE A 73 13.08 -1.51 6.74
CA ILE A 73 14.12 -1.45 7.79
C ILE A 73 15.42 -0.87 7.23
N GLN A 74 15.85 -1.32 6.05
CA GLN A 74 17.06 -0.81 5.39
C GLN A 74 16.94 0.69 5.10
N TYR A 75 15.80 1.14 4.58
CA TYR A 75 15.56 2.56 4.32
C TYR A 75 15.60 3.41 5.60
N VAL A 76 14.95 2.94 6.68
CA VAL A 76 14.95 3.64 7.97
C VAL A 76 16.37 3.74 8.55
N ASN A 77 17.14 2.65 8.53
CA ASN A 77 18.51 2.64 9.02
C ASN A 77 19.42 3.58 8.22
N ALA A 78 19.29 3.58 6.89
CA ALA A 78 20.05 4.49 6.03
C ALA A 78 19.73 5.96 6.33
N LYS A 79 18.48 6.27 6.69
CA LYS A 79 18.05 7.63 7.03
C LYS A 79 18.48 8.06 8.44
N SER A 80 18.52 7.15 9.41
CA SER A 80 18.93 7.43 10.80
C SER A 80 20.43 7.63 10.99
N ASN A 81 21.24 7.25 9.99
CA ASN A 81 22.69 7.46 9.99
C ASN A 81 23.10 8.86 9.50
N PHE A 82 22.14 9.78 9.35
CA PHE A 82 22.30 11.21 9.06
C PHE A 82 21.66 12.03 10.18
#